data_AF-F7KT12-F1
#
_entry.id   AF-F7KT12-F1
#
_cell.length_a   1.000
_cell.length_b   1.000
_cell.length_c   1.000
_cell.angle_alpha   90.00
_cell.angle_beta   90.00
_cell.angle_gamma   90.00
#
_symmetry.space_group_name_H-M   'P 1'
#
loop_
_entity.id
_entity.type
_entity.pdbx_description
1 polymer ?
#
loop_
_entity_poly.entity_id
_entity_poly.type
_entity_poly.pdbx_seq_one_letter_code
_entity_poly.pdbx_strand_id
1 'polypeptide(L)'
;MAKALQVSIAELLTGDVVKNENTSGNMKKMSFYVCPICANVIQSVGEGAFCCCGITLPRLEEEEKDDIHMPQVEVMDGEFHVFLEHEMTKEHYISCFAYVTSNYAQFVKLYPEQNAECRFTRRGHGAVYAYCNRHGLYKVLV
;
A
#
# COMPACT_ATOMS: atom_id res chain seq x y z
N MET A 1 12.25 23.92 -22.04
CA MET A 1 11.00 23.54 -22.73
C MET A 1 9.98 22.92 -21.78
N ALA A 2 10.27 21.85 -21.04
CA ALA A 2 9.33 21.23 -20.08
C ALA A 2 8.67 22.24 -19.08
N LYS A 3 9.47 23.13 -18.48
CA LYS A 3 8.98 24.19 -17.56
C LYS A 3 8.01 25.20 -18.21
N ALA A 4 8.12 25.43 -19.52
CA ALA A 4 7.24 26.34 -20.25
C ALA A 4 5.91 25.68 -20.65
N LEU A 5 5.90 24.35 -20.75
CA LEU A 5 4.74 23.54 -21.15
C LEU A 5 3.98 22.96 -19.95
N GLN A 6 4.43 23.22 -18.72
CA GLN A 6 3.87 22.66 -17.47
C GLN A 6 3.77 21.13 -17.46
N VAL A 7 4.64 20.45 -18.21
CA VAL A 7 4.73 18.99 -18.25
C VAL A 7 6.05 18.54 -17.62
N SER A 8 6.05 17.34 -17.05
CA SER A 8 7.25 16.72 -16.50
C SER A 8 8.24 16.34 -17.61
N ILE A 9 9.52 16.22 -17.25
CA ILE A 9 10.55 15.78 -18.20
C ILE A 9 10.28 14.34 -18.67
N ALA A 10 9.67 13.52 -17.80
CA ALA A 10 9.28 12.15 -18.15
C ALA A 10 8.25 12.12 -19.28
N GLU A 11 7.17 12.89 -19.16
CA GLU A 11 6.12 13.01 -20.21
C GLU A 11 6.68 13.57 -21.52
N LEU A 12 7.64 14.49 -21.43
CA LEU A 12 8.28 15.08 -22.60
C LEU A 12 9.15 14.06 -23.38
N LEU A 13 9.70 13.06 -22.67
CA LEU A 13 10.55 12.02 -23.24
C LEU A 13 9.75 10.84 -23.77
N THR A 14 8.61 10.51 -23.14
CA THR A 14 7.74 9.41 -23.58
C THR A 14 6.76 9.84 -24.68
N GLY A 15 6.44 11.14 -24.78
CA GLY A 15 5.42 11.64 -25.69
C GLY A 15 3.99 11.40 -25.20
N ASP A 16 3.84 10.68 -24.09
CA ASP A 16 2.57 10.40 -23.44
C ASP A 16 2.32 11.38 -22.30
N VAL A 17 1.25 12.16 -22.42
CA VAL A 17 0.80 13.06 -21.35
C VAL A 17 0.03 12.23 -20.33
N VAL A 18 0.69 11.89 -19.23
CA VAL A 18 0.07 11.16 -18.12
C VAL A 18 -0.73 12.16 -17.29
N LYS A 19 -1.99 12.35 -17.66
CA LYS A 19 -2.92 13.14 -16.85
C LYS A 19 -3.20 12.39 -15.55
N ASN A 20 -2.76 12.96 -14.43
CA ASN A 20 -3.24 12.54 -13.14
C ASN A 20 -4.73 12.92 -13.01
N GLU A 21 -5.62 11.96 -13.23
CA GLU A 21 -7.06 12.16 -13.11
C GLU A 21 -7.51 12.42 -11.66
N ASN A 22 -6.59 12.29 -10.69
CA ASN A 22 -6.89 12.51 -9.29
C ASN A 22 -6.94 14.00 -8.92
N THR A 23 -7.99 14.66 -9.39
CA THR A 23 -8.26 16.10 -9.16
C THR A 23 -8.72 16.41 -7.73
N SER A 24 -8.97 15.40 -6.90
CA SER A 24 -9.29 15.52 -5.47
C SER A 24 -9.11 14.16 -4.77
N GLY A 25 -7.88 13.84 -4.37
CA GLY A 25 -7.59 12.59 -3.66
C GLY A 25 -8.33 12.51 -2.33
N ASN A 26 -9.23 11.54 -2.17
CA ASN A 26 -9.77 11.15 -0.87
C ASN A 26 -9.07 9.88 -0.39
N MET A 27 -9.11 9.61 0.92
CA MET A 27 -8.34 8.52 1.51
C MET A 27 -8.75 7.13 0.97
N LYS A 28 -9.92 6.98 0.35
CA LYS A 28 -10.34 5.74 -0.33
C LYS A 28 -9.54 5.45 -1.60
N LYS A 29 -8.85 6.45 -2.17
CA LYS A 29 -7.92 6.29 -3.30
C LYS A 29 -6.49 6.01 -2.84
N MET A 30 -6.32 5.40 -1.66
CA MET A 30 -5.01 5.00 -1.16
C MET A 30 -4.34 4.07 -2.18
N SER A 31 -3.11 4.39 -2.57
CA SER A 31 -2.31 3.62 -3.50
C SER A 31 -0.96 3.29 -2.86
N PHE A 32 -0.48 2.07 -3.10
CA PHE A 32 0.78 1.57 -2.58
C PHE A 32 1.76 1.33 -3.71
N TYR A 33 3.03 1.62 -3.45
CA TYR A 33 4.13 1.42 -4.38
C TYR A 33 5.30 0.81 -3.61
N VAL A 34 5.86 -0.29 -4.09
CA VAL A 34 6.95 -0.97 -3.39
C VAL A 34 8.17 -1.10 -4.29
N CYS A 35 9.32 -0.71 -3.76
CA CYS A 35 10.58 -0.89 -4.46
C CYS A 35 11.09 -2.32 -4.30
N PRO A 36 11.23 -3.10 -5.39
CA PRO A 36 11.74 -4.47 -5.33
C PRO A 36 13.22 -4.57 -4.91
N ILE A 37 13.97 -3.46 -4.95
CA ILE A 37 15.42 -3.43 -4.66
C ILE A 37 15.68 -3.20 -3.18
N CYS A 38 15.03 -2.19 -2.58
CA CYS A 38 15.27 -1.79 -1.18
C CYS A 38 14.07 -2.03 -0.25
N ALA A 39 12.98 -2.60 -0.77
CA ALA A 39 11.74 -2.87 -0.03
C ALA A 39 11.07 -1.62 0.59
N ASN A 40 11.41 -0.42 0.11
CA ASN A 40 10.71 0.81 0.49
C ASN A 40 9.24 0.72 0.07
N VAL A 41 8.34 1.00 1.01
CA VAL A 41 6.89 1.07 0.78
C VAL A 41 6.50 2.54 0.78
N ILE A 42 5.95 3.01 -0.33
CA ILE A 42 5.42 4.35 -0.49
C ILE A 42 3.90 4.23 -0.51
N GLN A 43 3.26 5.03 0.33
CA GLN A 43 1.82 5.15 0.36
C GLN A 43 1.43 6.54 -0.13
N SER A 44 0.36 6.64 -0.91
CA SER A 44 -0.10 7.91 -1.46
C SER A 44 -1.61 7.94 -1.56
N VAL A 45 -2.17 9.15 -1.57
CA VAL A 45 -3.60 9.37 -1.75
C VAL A 45 -3.82 9.79 -3.20
N GLY A 46 -4.14 8.81 -4.05
CA GLY A 46 -4.12 8.95 -5.50
C GLY A 46 -2.98 8.25 -6.18
N GLU A 47 -3.02 8.28 -7.50
CA GLU A 47 -1.93 7.76 -8.32
C GLU A 47 -0.88 8.85 -8.57
N GLY A 48 0.38 8.44 -8.65
CA GLY A 48 1.50 9.29 -8.98
C GLY A 48 2.66 8.48 -9.58
N ALA A 49 3.62 9.20 -10.18
CA ALA A 49 4.86 8.62 -10.67
C ALA A 49 5.93 8.69 -9.58
N PHE A 50 6.17 7.57 -8.90
CA PHE A 50 7.20 7.47 -7.87
C PHE A 50 8.42 6.73 -8.42
N CYS A 51 9.61 7.18 -8.04
CA CYS A 51 10.88 6.54 -8.40
C CYS A 51 11.66 6.19 -7.15
N CYS A 52 12.21 4.97 -7.11
CA CYS A 52 13.10 4.52 -6.04
C CYS A 52 14.19 3.64 -6.65
N CYS A 53 15.44 3.77 -6.18
CA CYS A 53 16.59 3.01 -6.73
C CYS A 53 16.76 3.13 -8.26
N GLY A 54 16.35 4.25 -8.86
CA GLY A 54 16.48 4.51 -10.30
C GLY A 54 15.42 3.85 -11.18
N ILE A 55 14.42 3.18 -10.60
CA ILE A 55 13.29 2.60 -11.34
C ILE A 55 11.99 3.30 -10.98
N THR A 56 11.11 3.45 -11.97
CA THR A 56 9.73 3.89 -11.74
C THR A 56 8.96 2.75 -11.10
N LEU A 57 8.31 3.03 -9.98
CA LEU A 57 7.55 2.04 -9.23
C LEU A 57 6.14 1.94 -9.83
N PRO A 58 5.69 0.74 -10.23
CA PRO A 58 4.30 0.53 -10.59
C PRO A 58 3.41 0.63 -9.34
N ARG A 59 2.17 1.07 -9.54
CA ARG A 59 1.14 0.97 -8.48
C ARG A 59 0.91 -0.51 -8.20
N LEU A 60 0.87 -0.89 -6.93
CA LEU A 60 0.43 -2.22 -6.54
C LEU A 60 -1.07 -2.35 -6.77
N GLU A 61 -1.45 -3.44 -7.44
CA GLU A 61 -2.84 -3.83 -7.61
C GLU A 61 -3.24 -4.81 -6.50
N GLU A 62 -4.54 -4.83 -6.21
CA GLU A 62 -5.08 -5.79 -5.25
C GLU A 62 -5.08 -7.17 -5.92
N GLU A 63 -4.45 -8.13 -5.27
CA GLU A 63 -4.40 -9.52 -5.72
C GLU A 63 -5.75 -10.21 -5.50
N GLU A 64 -5.96 -11.32 -6.20
CA GLU A 64 -7.14 -12.15 -5.97
C GLU A 64 -7.12 -12.72 -4.54
N LYS A 65 -8.30 -12.80 -3.93
CA LYS A 65 -8.42 -13.31 -2.56
C LYS A 65 -8.00 -14.77 -2.51
N ASP A 66 -7.14 -15.11 -1.56
CA ASP A 66 -6.74 -16.47 -1.24
C ASP A 66 -6.87 -16.76 0.27
N ASP A 67 -6.72 -18.02 0.65
CA ASP A 67 -6.92 -18.42 2.05
C ASP A 67 -5.72 -18.09 2.95
N ILE A 68 -4.57 -17.69 2.39
CA ILE A 68 -3.27 -17.59 3.10
C ILE A 68 -2.92 -16.14 3.42
N HIS A 69 -3.29 -15.20 2.56
CA HIS A 69 -2.86 -13.80 2.62
C HIS A 69 -3.97 -12.83 3.01
N MET A 70 -5.18 -13.35 3.27
CA MET A 70 -6.31 -12.54 3.69
C MET A 70 -6.20 -12.23 5.20
N PRO A 71 -5.96 -10.97 5.58
CA PRO A 71 -5.81 -10.61 6.98
C PRO A 71 -7.11 -10.83 7.74
N GLN A 72 -7.00 -11.43 8.92
CA GLN A 72 -8.09 -11.58 9.86
C GLN A 72 -8.15 -10.35 10.75
N VAL A 73 -9.37 -9.88 11.05
CA VAL A 73 -9.59 -8.69 11.85
C VAL A 73 -10.58 -9.01 12.96
N GLU A 74 -10.11 -8.88 14.19
CA GLU A 74 -10.90 -9.07 15.40
C GLU A 74 -10.98 -7.78 16.20
N VAL A 75 -12.03 -7.63 17.00
CA VAL A 75 -12.18 -6.50 17.91
C VAL A 75 -11.74 -6.93 19.30
N MET A 76 -10.63 -6.36 19.79
CA MET A 76 -10.08 -6.61 21.12
C MET A 76 -9.91 -5.29 21.84
N ASP A 77 -10.44 -5.17 23.07
CA ASP A 77 -10.35 -3.96 23.90
C ASP A 77 -10.82 -2.66 23.20
N GLY A 78 -11.73 -2.78 22.23
CA GLY A 78 -12.24 -1.65 21.43
C GLY A 78 -11.34 -1.23 20.26
N GLU A 79 -10.21 -1.91 20.06
CA GLU A 79 -9.30 -1.76 18.92
C GLU A 79 -9.47 -2.90 17.92
N PHE A 80 -8.97 -2.70 16.69
CA PHE A 80 -8.83 -3.78 15.74
C PHE A 80 -7.49 -4.48 15.97
N HIS A 81 -7.53 -5.76 16.30
CA HIS A 81 -6.39 -6.65 16.21
C HIS A 81 -6.41 -7.30 14.82
N VAL A 82 -5.41 -6.99 14.02
CA VAL A 82 -5.25 -7.52 12.68
C VAL A 82 -4.11 -8.52 12.73
N PHE A 83 -4.33 -9.73 12.25
CA PHE A 83 -3.30 -10.75 12.18
C PHE A 83 -3.45 -11.62 10.95
N LEU A 84 -2.36 -12.29 10.60
CA LEU A 84 -2.29 -13.19 9.47
C LEU A 84 -1.36 -14.36 9.83
N GLU A 85 -1.85 -15.59 9.69
CA GLU A 85 -0.98 -16.77 9.81
C GLU A 85 -0.17 -16.94 8.52
N HIS A 86 0.99 -16.30 8.49
CA HIS A 86 1.86 -16.25 7.31
C HIS A 86 3.32 -16.46 7.70
N GLU A 87 4.11 -16.98 6.78
CA GLU A 87 5.55 -17.13 6.95
C GLU A 87 6.19 -15.75 7.19
N MET A 88 7.04 -15.63 8.21
CA MET A 88 7.75 -14.39 8.54
C MET A 88 9.25 -14.64 8.56
N THR A 89 9.78 -15.23 7.49
CA THR A 89 11.21 -15.44 7.30
C THR A 89 11.87 -14.22 6.66
N LYS A 90 13.21 -14.21 6.59
CA LYS A 90 13.96 -13.10 5.95
C LYS A 90 13.61 -12.95 4.48
N GLU A 91 13.26 -14.05 3.83
CA GLU A 91 12.98 -14.11 2.41
C GLU A 91 11.48 -14.04 2.07
N HIS A 92 10.59 -14.34 3.02
CA HIS A 92 9.14 -14.33 2.81
C HIS A 92 8.42 -13.83 4.07
N TYR A 93 7.81 -12.65 3.96
CA TYR A 93 7.17 -11.98 5.09
C TYR A 93 6.12 -10.96 4.64
N ILE A 94 5.19 -10.66 5.56
CA ILE A 94 4.32 -9.51 5.44
C ILE A 94 5.11 -8.27 5.80
N SER A 95 5.19 -7.33 4.87
CA SER A 95 6.00 -6.14 4.96
C SER A 95 5.25 -4.97 5.59
N CYS A 96 3.92 -4.91 5.48
CA CYS A 96 3.12 -3.93 6.19
C CYS A 96 1.63 -4.30 6.27
N PHE A 97 0.96 -3.67 7.23
CA PHE A 97 -0.49 -3.53 7.26
C PHE A 97 -0.88 -2.05 7.17
N ALA A 98 -2.01 -1.77 6.54
CA ALA A 98 -2.59 -0.43 6.51
C ALA A 98 -4.11 -0.47 6.70
N TYR A 99 -4.62 0.28 7.67
CA TYR A 99 -6.06 0.46 7.89
C TYR A 99 -6.48 1.83 7.38
N VAL A 100 -7.34 1.85 6.38
CA VAL A 100 -7.74 3.03 5.62
C VAL A 100 -9.25 3.24 5.73
N THR A 101 -9.65 4.41 6.20
CA THR A 101 -11.05 4.85 6.28
C THR A 101 -11.31 5.97 5.27
N SER A 102 -12.46 6.63 5.35
CA SER A 102 -12.80 7.74 4.43
C SER A 102 -11.86 8.96 4.53
N ASN A 103 -11.29 9.22 5.71
CA ASN A 103 -10.51 10.44 6.00
C ASN A 103 -9.22 10.17 6.80
N TYR A 104 -8.95 8.93 7.19
CA TYR A 104 -7.83 8.57 8.05
C TYR A 104 -7.18 7.26 7.59
N ALA A 105 -5.86 7.15 7.74
CA ALA A 105 -5.10 5.94 7.49
C ALA A 105 -4.11 5.69 8.63
N GLN A 106 -4.03 4.45 9.10
CA GLN A 106 -2.98 3.96 9.99
C GLN A 106 -2.12 2.96 9.23
N PHE A 107 -0.81 3.03 9.45
CA PHE A 107 0.15 2.18 8.76
C PHE A 107 1.10 1.57 9.78
N VAL A 108 1.29 0.26 9.70
CA VAL A 108 2.24 -0.48 10.54
C VAL A 108 3.20 -1.22 9.61
N LYS A 109 4.48 -0.88 9.74
CA LYS A 109 5.56 -1.61 9.08
C LYS A 109 5.80 -2.90 9.85
N LEU A 110 5.92 -3.99 9.12
CA LEU A 110 6.32 -5.27 9.66
C LEU A 110 7.70 -5.69 9.14
N TYR A 111 8.38 -6.53 9.91
CA TYR A 111 9.74 -7.00 9.69
C TYR A 111 9.78 -8.53 9.75
N PRO A 112 10.76 -9.18 9.08
CA PRO A 112 11.01 -10.59 9.26
C PRO A 112 11.17 -11.01 10.73
N GLU A 113 10.92 -12.27 11.02
CA GLU A 113 11.09 -12.95 12.31
C GLU A 113 10.18 -12.46 13.45
N GLN A 114 9.18 -11.63 13.15
CA GLN A 114 8.15 -11.22 14.11
C GLN A 114 6.78 -11.83 13.73
N ASN A 115 5.82 -11.79 14.66
CA ASN A 115 4.44 -12.15 14.36
C ASN A 115 3.82 -11.20 13.32
N ALA A 116 3.12 -11.73 12.33
CA ALA A 116 2.37 -10.94 11.35
C ALA A 116 1.06 -10.43 11.95
N GLU A 117 1.16 -9.55 12.95
CA GLU A 117 0.03 -8.96 13.65
C GLU A 117 0.26 -7.49 14.00
N CYS A 118 -0.83 -6.74 14.19
CA CYS A 118 -0.79 -5.37 14.68
C CYS A 118 -2.12 -4.95 15.32
N ARG A 119 -2.11 -3.78 15.97
CA ARG A 119 -3.31 -3.13 16.49
C ARG A 119 -3.56 -1.81 15.78
N PHE A 120 -4.81 -1.57 15.41
CA PHE A 120 -5.28 -0.29 14.91
C PHE A 120 -6.35 0.29 15.83
N THR A 121 -6.23 1.58 16.13
CA THR A 121 -7.32 2.28 16.83
C THR A 121 -8.54 2.32 15.92
N ARG A 122 -9.67 1.79 16.39
CA ARG A 122 -10.89 1.69 15.59
C ARG A 122 -11.45 3.08 15.27
N ARG A 123 -11.65 3.39 13.99
CA ARG A 123 -12.18 4.68 13.52
C ARG A 123 -13.44 4.56 12.65
N GLY A 124 -14.07 3.38 12.64
CA GLY A 124 -15.27 3.07 11.87
C GLY A 124 -14.98 2.13 10.70
N HIS A 125 -15.83 2.20 9.67
CA HIS A 125 -15.69 1.35 8.49
C HIS A 125 -14.54 1.78 7.58
N GLY A 126 -13.90 0.81 6.96
CA GLY A 126 -12.74 1.02 6.10
C GLY A 126 -12.28 -0.25 5.39
N ALA A 127 -11.02 -0.23 5.00
CA ALA A 127 -10.32 -1.37 4.43
C ALA A 127 -9.02 -1.58 5.17
N VAL A 128 -8.67 -2.84 5.42
CA VAL A 128 -7.35 -3.25 5.89
C VAL A 128 -6.61 -3.86 4.71
N TYR A 129 -5.41 -3.36 4.47
CA TYR A 129 -4.49 -3.83 3.46
C TYR A 129 -3.34 -4.59 4.10
N ALA A 130 -2.90 -5.66 3.45
CA ALA A 130 -1.75 -6.46 3.83
C ALA A 130 -0.84 -6.63 2.62
N TYR A 131 0.46 -6.36 2.75
CA TYR A 131 1.41 -6.54 1.65
C TYR A 131 2.41 -7.64 1.97
N CYS A 132 2.38 -8.72 1.19
CA CYS A 132 3.38 -9.77 1.18
C CYS A 132 4.49 -9.43 0.19
N ASN A 133 5.76 -9.57 0.60
CA ASN A 133 6.89 -9.25 -0.26
C ASN A 133 7.01 -10.13 -1.53
N ARG A 134 6.33 -11.28 -1.55
CA ARG A 134 6.33 -12.21 -2.69
C ARG A 134 5.02 -12.24 -3.46
N HIS A 135 3.90 -12.21 -2.72
CA HIS A 135 2.59 -12.48 -3.30
C HIS A 135 1.77 -11.23 -3.56
N GLY A 136 2.21 -10.04 -3.14
CA GLY A 136 1.56 -8.79 -3.50
C GLY A 136 0.65 -8.22 -2.41
N LEU A 137 -0.34 -7.42 -2.82
CA LEU A 137 -1.18 -6.62 -1.93
C LEU A 137 -2.59 -7.22 -1.82
N TYR A 138 -3.03 -7.45 -0.59
CA TYR A 138 -4.33 -8.02 -0.27
C TYR A 138 -5.17 -7.02 0.52
N LYS A 139 -6.50 -7.17 0.45
CA LYS A 139 -7.45 -6.25 1.06
C LYS A 139 -8.69 -6.95 1.61
N VAL A 140 -9.08 -6.55 2.82
CA VAL A 140 -10.35 -6.89 3.44
C VAL A 140 -11.10 -5.62 3.86
N LEU A 141 -12.42 -5.66 3.85
CA LEU A 141 -13.27 -4.57 4.35
C LEU A 141 -13.61 -4.79 5.82
N VAL A 142 -13.65 -3.71 6.60
CA VAL A 142 -13.95 -3.69 8.05
C VAL A 142 -14.97 -2.61 8.38
#